data_AF-A0A9X3WIW7-F1
#
_entry.id   AF-A0A9X3WIW7-F1
#
_cell.length_a   1.000
_cell.length_b   1.000
_cell.length_c   1.000
_cell.angle_alpha   90.00
_cell.angle_beta   90.00
_cell.angle_gamma   90.00
#
_symmetry.space_group_name_H-M   'P 1'
#
loop_
_entity.id
_entity.type
_entity.pdbx_description
1 polymer ?
#
loop_
_entity_poly.entity_id
_entity_poly.type
_entity_poly.pdbx_seq_one_letter_code
_entity_poly.pdbx_strand_id
1 'polypeptide(L)'
;MRRGHSFVTMKLSNRRKGGFIITSGLELTYTPEMEKAMHQSHGVGYAEYARKLNQRLKVEKKREKSHKQSQEVVNEMDRQIHR
;
A
#
# COMPACT_ATOMS: atom_id res chain seq x y z
N MET A 1 -5.92 -18.97 -23.23
CA MET A 1 -6.86 -17.92 -22.76
C MET A 1 -6.11 -16.97 -21.84
N ARG A 2 -5.81 -15.74 -22.29
CA ARG A 2 -5.12 -14.71 -21.50
C ARG A 2 -6.18 -13.86 -20.81
N ARG A 3 -6.45 -14.09 -19.51
CA ARG A 3 -7.36 -13.21 -18.76
C ARG A 3 -6.60 -11.93 -18.42
N GLY A 4 -7.15 -10.80 -18.87
CA GLY A 4 -6.60 -9.47 -18.65
C GLY A 4 -6.42 -9.20 -17.16
N HIS A 5 -5.22 -8.72 -16.79
CA HIS A 5 -4.96 -8.17 -15.48
C HIS A 5 -5.71 -6.84 -15.37
N SER A 6 -6.90 -6.85 -14.76
CA SER A 6 -7.58 -5.62 -14.35
C SER A 6 -6.75 -4.97 -13.25
N PHE A 7 -6.03 -3.90 -13.59
CA PHE A 7 -5.42 -2.98 -12.64
C PHE A 7 -6.54 -2.36 -11.79
N VAL A 8 -6.60 -2.71 -10.50
CA VAL A 8 -7.54 -2.08 -9.56
C VAL A 8 -7.03 -0.69 -9.23
N THR A 9 -7.85 0.32 -9.54
CA THR A 9 -7.60 1.72 -9.18
C THR A 9 -8.07 1.97 -7.75
N MET A 10 -7.12 2.08 -6.82
CA MET A 10 -7.41 2.60 -5.48
C MET A 10 -7.64 4.11 -5.62
N LYS A 11 -8.88 4.59 -5.47
CA LYS A 11 -9.18 6.03 -5.45
C LYS A 11 -8.60 6.66 -4.19
N LEU A 12 -7.33 7.05 -4.27
CA LEU A 12 -6.68 7.94 -3.33
C LEU A 12 -7.22 9.36 -3.57
N SER A 13 -8.23 9.76 -2.80
CA SER A 13 -8.69 11.16 -2.77
C SER A 13 -7.67 12.04 -2.04
N ASN A 14 -7.42 13.22 -2.59
CA ASN A 14 -6.19 14.01 -2.48
C ASN A 14 -6.06 14.84 -1.18
N ARG A 15 -4.80 14.93 -0.71
CA ARG A 15 -4.09 15.99 0.05
C ARG A 15 -4.84 16.84 1.10
N ARG A 16 -4.47 16.64 2.37
CA ARG A 16 -4.05 17.72 3.28
C ARG A 16 -2.67 17.39 3.86
N LYS A 17 -1.78 18.38 3.89
CA LYS A 17 -0.36 18.25 4.24
C LYS A 17 -0.18 17.52 5.58
N GLY A 18 0.49 16.37 5.54
CA GLY A 18 0.99 15.68 6.73
C GLY A 18 0.13 14.55 7.32
N GLY A 19 -1.05 14.25 6.76
CA GLY A 19 -1.90 13.17 7.25
C GLY A 19 -2.61 12.39 6.14
N PHE A 20 -2.65 11.06 6.26
CA PHE A 20 -3.45 10.18 5.40
C PHE A 20 -4.80 9.90 6.06
N ILE A 21 -5.90 10.02 5.32
CA ILE A 21 -7.24 9.65 5.78
C ILE A 21 -7.45 8.16 5.46
N ILE A 22 -7.66 7.33 6.48
CA ILE A 22 -8.05 5.92 6.30
C ILE A 22 -9.54 5.81 6.58
N THR A 23 -10.35 5.55 5.56
CA THR A 23 -11.79 5.30 5.71
C THR A 23 -12.04 3.97 6.43
N SER A 24 -13.04 3.94 7.31
CA SER A 24 -13.35 2.78 8.15
C SER A 24 -13.96 1.61 7.38
N GLY A 25 -14.62 1.85 6.24
CA GLY A 25 -15.06 0.82 5.29
C GLY A 25 -14.33 0.96 3.95
N LEU A 26 -13.54 -0.06 3.58
CA LEU A 26 -13.13 -0.25 2.20
C LEU A 26 -13.83 -1.50 1.69
N GLU A 27 -14.65 -1.33 0.66
CA GLU A 27 -15.09 -2.42 -0.18
C GLU A 27 -13.92 -2.76 -1.12
N LEU A 28 -13.26 -3.89 -0.84
CA LEU A 28 -12.10 -4.36 -1.59
C LEU A 28 -12.52 -5.57 -2.41
N THR A 29 -12.37 -5.49 -3.72
CA THR A 29 -12.38 -6.66 -4.59
C THR A 29 -10.95 -7.19 -4.70
N TYR A 30 -10.76 -8.45 -4.36
CA TYR A 30 -9.45 -9.10 -4.39
C TYR A 30 -9.61 -10.57 -4.82
N THR A 31 -8.56 -11.13 -5.40
CA THR A 31 -8.55 -12.54 -5.81
C THR A 31 -8.04 -13.45 -4.68
N PRO A 32 -8.32 -14.76 -4.70
CA PRO A 32 -7.79 -15.70 -3.72
C PRO A 32 -6.25 -15.69 -3.62
N GLU A 33 -5.57 -15.47 -4.75
CA GLU A 33 -4.10 -15.38 -4.81
C GLU A 33 -3.59 -14.13 -4.10
N MET A 34 -4.29 -13.00 -4.26
CA MET A 34 -3.97 -11.76 -3.54
C MET A 34 -4.17 -11.95 -2.03
N GLU A 35 -5.28 -12.58 -1.61
CA GLU A 35 -5.55 -12.90 -0.21
C GLU A 35 -4.41 -13.73 0.41
N LYS A 36 -3.96 -14.76 -0.32
CA LYS A 36 -2.85 -15.62 0.09
C LYS A 36 -1.54 -14.84 0.21
N ALA A 37 -1.20 -14.00 -0.78
CA ALA A 37 0.01 -13.19 -0.75
C ALA A 37 0.02 -12.18 0.41
N MET A 38 -1.15 -11.60 0.72
CA MET A 38 -1.30 -10.66 1.83
C MET A 38 -1.11 -11.35 3.18
N HIS A 39 -1.71 -12.54 3.35
CA HIS A 39 -1.49 -13.36 4.53
C HIS A 39 -0.02 -13.74 4.72
N GLN A 40 0.67 -14.15 3.65
CA GLN A 40 2.09 -14.51 3.72
C GLN A 40 2.99 -13.32 4.06
N SER A 41 2.72 -12.14 3.49
CA SER A 41 3.59 -10.97 3.61
C SER A 41 3.33 -10.16 4.89
N HIS A 42 2.09 -10.12 5.35
CA HIS A 42 1.63 -9.22 6.41
C HIS A 42 0.94 -9.94 7.58
N GLY A 43 0.69 -11.25 7.48
CA GLY A 43 0.01 -12.04 8.51
C GLY A 43 -1.49 -11.82 8.60
N VAL A 44 -2.06 -11.01 7.70
CA VAL A 44 -3.48 -10.63 7.67
C VAL A 44 -4.01 -10.67 6.24
N GLY A 45 -5.29 -10.99 6.08
CA GLY A 45 -5.99 -11.01 4.79
C GLY A 45 -6.69 -9.69 4.48
N TYR A 46 -7.18 -9.54 3.24
CA TYR A 46 -7.89 -8.33 2.80
C TYR A 46 -9.23 -8.17 3.50
N ALA A 47 -9.94 -9.26 3.84
CA ALA A 47 -11.20 -9.18 4.60
C ALA A 47 -11.00 -8.63 6.02
N GLU A 48 -9.88 -8.97 6.65
CA GLU A 48 -9.51 -8.50 7.98
C GLU A 48 -8.96 -7.08 7.92
N TYR A 49 -8.09 -6.83 6.95
CA TYR A 49 -7.63 -5.49 6.60
C TYR A 49 -8.81 -4.56 6.32
N ALA A 50 -9.87 -5.05 5.68
CA ALA A 50 -11.06 -4.28 5.33
C ALA A 50 -11.89 -3.84 6.56
N ARG A 51 -11.74 -4.50 7.70
CA ARG A 51 -12.56 -4.27 8.89
C ARG A 51 -11.78 -3.68 10.06
N LYS A 52 -10.48 -3.97 10.16
CA LYS A 52 -9.64 -3.56 11.30
C LYS A 52 -8.77 -2.35 10.96
N LEU A 53 -9.22 -1.16 11.35
CA LEU A 53 -8.48 0.10 11.17
C LEU A 53 -7.04 0.04 11.73
N ASN A 54 -6.84 -0.57 12.90
CA ASN A 54 -5.53 -0.69 13.51
C ASN A 54 -4.55 -1.51 12.65
N GLN A 55 -5.04 -2.57 11.99
CA GLN A 55 -4.21 -3.38 11.10
C GLN A 55 -3.85 -2.60 9.83
N ARG A 56 -4.77 -1.80 9.30
CA ARG A 56 -4.49 -0.89 8.18
C ARG A 56 -3.41 0.11 8.52
N LEU A 57 -3.53 0.77 9.68
CA LEU A 57 -2.55 1.75 10.16
C LEU A 57 -1.15 1.13 10.26
N LYS A 58 -1.05 -0.11 10.74
CA LYS A 58 0.24 -0.82 10.86
C LYS A 58 0.87 -1.09 9.49
N VAL A 59 0.08 -1.57 8.53
CA VAL A 59 0.55 -1.86 7.16
C VAL A 59 0.93 -0.56 6.44
N GLU A 60 0.09 0.47 6.48
CA GLU A 60 0.34 1.74 5.79
C GLU A 60 1.52 2.50 6.40
N LYS A 61 1.71 2.47 7.73
CA LYS A 61 2.92 3.02 8.38
C LYS A 61 4.20 2.32 7.91
N LYS A 62 4.15 0.99 7.73
CA LYS A 62 5.28 0.22 7.20
C LYS A 62 5.56 0.58 5.74
N ARG A 63 4.51 0.73 4.92
CA ARG A 63 4.61 1.15 3.52
C ARG A 63 5.21 2.55 3.40
N GLU A 64 4.74 3.51 4.20
CA GLU A 64 5.26 4.88 4.20
C GLU A 64 6.74 4.92 4.59
N LYS A 65 7.15 4.17 5.62
CA LYS A 65 8.55 4.07 6.02
C LYS A 65 9.43 3.53 4.88
N SER A 66 9.00 2.44 4.24
CA SER A 66 9.73 1.84 3.12
C SER A 66 9.85 2.78 1.93
N HIS A 67 8.79 3.53 1.62
CA HIS A 67 8.79 4.51 0.55
C HIS A 67 9.76 5.67 0.84
N LYS A 68 9.75 6.21 2.07
CA LYS A 68 10.70 7.25 2.51
C LYS A 68 12.15 6.79 2.38
N GLN A 69 12.47 5.59 2.86
CA GLN A 69 13.81 5.02 2.74
C GLN A 69 14.24 4.83 1.29
N SER A 70 13.34 4.34 0.42
CA SER A 70 13.63 4.20 -1.00
C SER A 70 13.89 5.56 -1.66
N GLN A 71 13.10 6.58 -1.31
CA GLN A 71 13.29 7.93 -1.85
C GLN A 71 14.60 8.56 -1.39
N GLU A 72 15.02 8.33 -0.14
CA GLU A 72 16.32 8.78 0.38
C GLU A 72 17.48 8.18 -0.42
N VAL A 73 17.43 6.87 -0.71
CA VAL A 73 18.46 6.20 -1.53
C VAL A 73 18.50 6.76 -2.94
N VAL A 74 17.35 6.90 -3.60
CA VAL A 74 17.28 7.46 -4.96
C VAL A 74 17.84 8.89 -5.00
N ASN A 75 17.43 9.74 -4.05
CA ASN A 75 17.92 11.12 -3.96
C ASN A 75 19.44 11.18 -3.73
N GLU A 76 19.99 10.26 -2.95
CA GLU A 76 21.43 10.18 -2.72
C GLU A 76 22.18 9.75 -4.00
N MET A 77 21.67 8.77 -4.74
CA MET A 77 22.23 8.37 -6.03
C MET A 77 22.17 9.51 -7.05
N ASP A 78 21.04 10.22 -7.12
CA ASP A 78 20.89 11.39 -8.01
C ASP A 78 21.92 12.47 -7.69
N ARG A 79 22.18 12.76 -6.40
CA ARG A 79 23.22 13.72 -5.99
C ARG A 79 24.62 13.30 -6.42
N GLN A 80 24.92 12.01 -6.40
CA GLN A 80 26.22 11.48 -6.80
C GLN A 80 26.43 11.51 -8.32
N ILE A 81 25.37 11.32 -9.11
CA ILE A 81 25.43 11.35 -10.58
C ILE A 81 25.50 12.78 -11.11
N HIS A 82 24.82 13.73 -10.47
CA HIS A 82 24.81 15.14 -10.89
C HIS A 82 25.96 15.97 -10.30
N ARG A 83 27.03 15.32 -9.83
CA ARG A 83 28.26 15.95 -9.31
C ARG A 83 29.37 15.89 -10.35
#